data_AF-A0A251RSZ6-F1
#
_entry.id   AF-A0A251RSZ6-F1
#
_cell.length_a   1.000
_cell.length_b   1.000
_cell.length_c   1.000
_cell.angle_alpha   90.00
_cell.angle_beta   90.00
_cell.angle_gamma   90.00
#
_symmetry.space_group_name_H-M   'P 1'
#
loop_
_entity.id
_entity.type
_entity.pdbx_description
1 polymer ?
#
loop_
_entity_poly.entity_id
_entity_poly.type
_entity_poly.pdbx_seq_one_letter_code
_entity_poly.pdbx_strand_id
1 'polypeptide(L)'
;MTFPATIAAATPLNLSSVNTRVTPTLPCACSCDSSSLFTVKNLIKRRSDRRLNRISPVKSAASDSTAIADNPIVASTSEEDEIQAKVGARVRVTVPLKVYHVPKVPEVDLNGMEGKLKEYVAVWKGKHISANFPYKIEFFEKLEGRGDAPVKFFAHLKEDEFEFLD
;
A
#
# COMPACT_ATOMS: atom_id res chain seq x y z
N MET A 1 10.72 80.39 13.08
CA MET A 1 12.01 79.67 13.27
C MET A 1 11.61 78.32 13.85
N THR A 2 11.73 77.16 13.23
CA THR A 2 12.70 76.59 12.28
C THR A 2 12.03 75.33 11.68
N PHE A 3 12.15 75.11 10.37
CA PHE A 3 11.72 73.88 9.69
C PHE A 3 12.87 72.86 9.63
N PRO A 4 12.60 71.53 9.54
CA PRO A 4 13.56 70.60 8.96
C PRO A 4 13.09 70.05 7.60
N ALA A 5 14.09 69.76 6.78
CA ALA A 5 14.06 69.70 5.34
C ALA A 5 13.90 68.29 4.74
N THR A 6 13.29 68.26 3.56
CA THR A 6 13.18 67.17 2.59
C THR A 6 14.55 66.70 2.10
N ILE A 7 14.78 65.39 2.02
CA ILE A 7 15.88 64.81 1.23
C ILE A 7 15.28 63.83 0.22
N ALA A 8 15.36 64.21 -1.06
CA ALA A 8 15.11 63.35 -2.20
C ALA A 8 16.44 62.73 -2.66
N ALA A 9 16.44 61.45 -3.01
CA ALA A 9 17.56 60.81 -3.71
C ALA A 9 17.02 59.86 -4.78
N ALA A 10 17.54 60.06 -5.99
CA ALA A 10 17.09 59.47 -7.24
C ALA A 10 17.63 58.05 -7.47
N THR A 11 16.90 57.34 -8.33
CA THR A 11 17.25 56.07 -8.99
C THR A 11 18.50 56.18 -9.87
N PRO A 12 19.13 55.03 -10.17
CA PRO A 12 19.33 54.72 -11.58
C PRO A 12 18.86 53.33 -12.00
N LEU A 13 18.38 53.31 -13.23
CA LEU A 13 17.94 52.18 -14.05
C LEU A 13 19.13 51.23 -14.30
N ASN A 14 18.88 49.91 -14.29
CA ASN A 14 19.78 48.96 -14.93
C ASN A 14 19.04 48.04 -15.89
N LEU A 15 19.67 47.89 -17.05
CA LEU A 15 19.14 47.46 -18.33
C LEU A 15 19.08 45.92 -18.46
N SER A 16 17.95 45.45 -18.99
CA SER A 16 17.80 44.36 -19.96
C SER A 16 18.88 43.26 -20.04
N SER A 17 18.48 42.02 -19.78
CA SER A 17 18.96 40.87 -20.56
C SER A 17 17.78 39.98 -20.94
N VAL A 18 17.34 40.17 -22.18
CA VAL A 18 16.43 39.29 -22.92
C VAL A 18 17.29 38.15 -23.43
N ASN A 19 16.93 36.90 -23.16
CA ASN A 19 17.36 35.81 -24.02
C ASN A 19 16.18 34.90 -24.36
N THR A 20 16.15 34.61 -25.65
CA THR A 20 15.01 34.21 -26.46
C THR A 20 14.75 32.71 -26.41
N ARG A 21 13.48 32.37 -26.48
CA ARG A 21 12.96 31.03 -26.77
C ARG A 21 13.05 30.80 -28.28
N VAL A 22 13.88 29.88 -28.76
CA VAL A 22 13.83 29.42 -30.16
C VAL A 22 14.15 27.93 -30.27
N THR A 23 13.11 27.17 -30.59
CA THR A 23 13.13 25.87 -31.26
C THR A 23 13.65 25.99 -32.69
N PRO A 24 14.31 24.96 -33.23
CA PRO A 24 14.23 24.71 -34.67
C PRO A 24 13.66 23.33 -34.98
N THR A 25 12.55 23.36 -35.72
CA THR A 25 11.96 22.27 -36.51
C THR A 25 12.44 22.37 -37.97
N LEU A 26 12.93 21.24 -38.51
CA LEU A 26 12.95 20.81 -39.93
C LEU A 26 13.87 21.55 -40.94
N PRO A 27 14.12 21.04 -42.17
CA PRO A 27 14.14 19.65 -42.69
C PRO A 27 15.45 19.32 -43.46
N CYS A 28 15.74 18.03 -43.71
CA CYS A 28 16.61 17.65 -44.83
C CYS A 28 16.04 16.39 -45.49
N ALA A 29 15.88 16.45 -46.81
CA ALA A 29 15.32 15.42 -47.66
C ALA A 29 16.36 14.99 -48.69
N CYS A 30 16.65 13.68 -48.75
CA CYS A 30 16.93 12.87 -49.95
C CYS A 30 17.30 11.44 -49.47
N SER A 31 16.46 10.41 -49.67
CA SER A 31 16.14 9.63 -50.88
C SER A 31 16.83 8.24 -50.80
N CYS A 32 15.98 7.20 -50.57
CA CYS A 32 16.02 5.80 -51.05
C CYS A 32 17.39 5.08 -51.18
N ASP A 33 17.63 3.86 -50.66
CA ASP A 33 16.83 2.64 -50.82
C ASP A 33 17.33 1.46 -49.95
N SER A 34 16.38 0.56 -49.67
CA SER A 34 16.56 -0.90 -49.49
C SER A 34 17.09 -1.49 -48.16
N SER A 35 16.14 -1.96 -47.35
CA SER A 35 16.07 -3.29 -46.70
C SER A 35 17.29 -3.81 -45.91
N SER A 36 17.16 -3.93 -44.58
CA SER A 36 17.31 -5.24 -43.93
C SER A 36 16.66 -5.29 -42.54
N LEU A 37 15.90 -6.36 -42.32
CA LEU A 37 15.34 -6.78 -41.04
C LEU A 37 16.45 -7.42 -40.23
N PHE A 38 16.94 -6.78 -39.15
CA PHE A 38 17.71 -7.50 -38.13
C PHE A 38 17.30 -7.08 -36.72
N THR A 39 16.44 -7.91 -36.16
CA THR A 39 16.13 -8.06 -34.74
C THR A 39 17.40 -8.03 -33.87
N VAL A 40 17.54 -7.03 -33.00
CA VAL A 40 18.57 -7.01 -31.96
C VAL A 40 18.14 -7.95 -30.84
N LYS A 41 18.60 -9.19 -30.89
CA LYS A 41 18.54 -10.14 -29.77
C LYS A 41 19.67 -9.78 -28.79
N ASN A 42 19.33 -9.11 -27.69
CA ASN A 42 20.25 -8.92 -26.57
C ASN A 42 20.52 -10.27 -25.88
N LEU A 43 21.70 -10.82 -26.16
CA LEU A 43 22.25 -12.02 -25.53
C LEU A 43 22.91 -11.65 -24.20
N ILE A 44 22.23 -11.91 -23.09
CA ILE A 44 22.82 -11.85 -21.74
C ILE A 44 23.74 -13.07 -21.59
N LYS A 45 25.03 -12.78 -21.52
CA LYS A 45 26.12 -13.75 -21.35
C LYS A 45 26.07 -14.34 -19.93
N ARG A 46 25.99 -15.68 -19.89
CA ARG A 46 26.00 -16.54 -18.70
C ARG A 46 27.22 -16.30 -17.81
N ARG A 47 27.03 -16.20 -16.49
CA ARG A 47 27.99 -16.72 -15.50
C ARG A 47 27.27 -17.73 -14.60
N SER A 48 27.85 -18.92 -14.59
CA SER A 48 27.38 -20.12 -13.91
C SER A 48 28.15 -20.21 -12.60
N ASP A 49 27.46 -20.12 -11.46
CA ASP A 49 27.98 -20.60 -10.19
C ASP A 49 27.17 -21.83 -9.77
N ARG A 50 27.72 -23.00 -10.14
CA ARG A 50 27.32 -24.30 -9.63
C ARG A 50 27.90 -24.47 -8.22
N ARG A 51 27.13 -24.16 -7.17
CA ARG A 51 27.35 -24.79 -5.86
C ARG A 51 26.51 -26.07 -5.80
N LEU A 52 27.18 -27.18 -6.12
CA LEU A 52 26.68 -28.53 -5.92
C LEU A 52 26.62 -28.82 -4.41
N ASN A 53 25.42 -28.81 -3.82
CA ASN A 53 25.20 -29.45 -2.52
C ASN A 53 24.76 -30.89 -2.78
N ARG A 54 25.70 -31.81 -2.59
CA ARG A 54 25.55 -33.25 -2.77
C ARG A 54 24.84 -33.82 -1.54
N ILE A 55 23.56 -34.14 -1.65
CA ILE A 55 22.86 -34.99 -0.68
C ILE A 55 22.43 -36.26 -1.41
N SER A 56 22.95 -37.40 -0.96
CA SER A 56 22.67 -38.75 -1.46
C SER A 56 21.25 -39.19 -1.14
N PRO A 57 20.56 -39.95 -2.03
CA PRO A 57 19.27 -40.53 -1.72
C PRO A 57 19.44 -41.78 -0.85
N VAL A 58 18.96 -41.74 0.39
CA VAL A 58 18.76 -42.94 1.21
C VAL A 58 17.41 -43.53 0.83
N LYS A 59 17.42 -44.75 0.31
CA LYS A 59 16.23 -45.60 0.14
C LYS A 59 15.94 -46.27 1.49
N SER A 60 14.73 -46.11 2.01
CA SER A 60 14.19 -46.97 3.06
C SER A 60 12.78 -47.40 2.66
N ALA A 61 12.61 -48.71 2.62
CA ALA A 61 11.41 -49.43 2.23
C ALA A 61 10.32 -49.36 3.32
N ALA A 62 9.11 -49.71 2.90
CA ALA A 62 7.83 -49.61 3.59
C ALA A 62 7.76 -50.18 5.02
N SER A 63 6.85 -49.62 5.82
CA SER A 63 5.95 -50.40 6.70
C SER A 63 4.74 -49.57 7.07
N ASP A 64 3.57 -50.18 6.87
CA ASP A 64 2.26 -49.78 7.37
C ASP A 64 2.27 -49.60 8.89
N SER A 65 1.59 -48.57 9.37
CA SER A 65 0.93 -48.57 10.68
C SER A 65 -0.13 -47.49 10.73
N THR A 66 -1.37 -47.96 10.79
CA THR A 66 -2.59 -47.29 11.21
C THR A 66 -2.44 -46.54 12.53
N ALA A 67 -2.97 -45.31 12.57
CA ALA A 67 -3.59 -44.61 13.72
C ALA A 67 -3.31 -43.10 13.65
N ILE A 68 -4.24 -42.35 13.05
CA ILE A 68 -4.49 -40.95 13.44
C ILE A 68 -5.96 -41.02 13.89
N ALA A 69 -6.23 -41.36 15.15
CA ALA A 69 -6.33 -40.39 16.24
C ALA A 69 -7.26 -39.24 15.84
N ASP A 70 -8.49 -39.31 16.34
CA ASP A 70 -9.52 -38.28 16.22
C ASP A 70 -8.93 -36.90 16.48
N ASN A 71 -8.83 -36.08 15.44
CA ASN A 71 -8.61 -34.65 15.60
C ASN A 71 -9.96 -33.98 15.30
N PRO A 72 -10.62 -33.31 16.26
CA PRO A 72 -11.93 -32.74 16.06
C PRO A 72 -11.80 -31.46 15.21
N ILE A 73 -11.68 -31.64 13.89
CA ILE A 73 -11.88 -30.58 12.88
C ILE A 73 -13.39 -30.38 12.73
N VAL A 74 -14.04 -29.89 13.78
CA VAL A 74 -15.50 -29.64 13.74
C VAL A 74 -15.93 -28.46 14.63
N ALA A 75 -15.01 -27.75 15.28
CA ALA A 75 -15.36 -26.68 16.21
C ALA A 75 -15.29 -25.25 15.63
N SER A 76 -14.62 -25.00 14.50
CA SER A 76 -14.27 -23.61 14.11
C SER A 76 -15.05 -23.02 12.93
N THR A 77 -15.86 -23.79 12.20
CA THR A 77 -16.54 -23.27 11.01
C THR A 77 -17.76 -22.39 11.34
N SER A 78 -18.43 -22.61 12.47
CA SER A 78 -19.66 -21.87 12.80
C SER A 78 -19.41 -20.41 13.17
N GLU A 79 -18.37 -20.14 13.95
CA GLU A 79 -18.05 -18.78 14.43
C GLU A 79 -17.54 -17.87 13.30
N GLU A 80 -16.70 -18.41 12.42
CA GLU A 80 -16.16 -17.67 11.27
C GLU A 80 -17.22 -17.31 10.23
N ASP A 81 -18.18 -18.21 9.98
CA ASP A 81 -19.29 -17.99 9.06
C ASP A 81 -20.27 -16.95 9.61
N GLU A 82 -20.53 -16.94 10.92
CA GLU A 82 -21.29 -15.90 11.59
C GLU A 82 -20.60 -14.53 11.51
N ILE A 83 -19.27 -14.49 11.63
CA ILE A 83 -18.48 -13.26 11.46
C ILE A 83 -18.57 -12.74 10.02
N GLN A 84 -18.49 -13.63 9.03
CA GLN A 84 -18.69 -13.24 7.62
C GLN A 84 -20.10 -12.69 7.37
N ALA A 85 -21.12 -13.23 8.04
CA ALA A 85 -22.48 -12.68 7.97
C ALA A 85 -22.59 -11.28 8.58
N LYS A 86 -21.74 -10.94 9.56
CA LYS A 86 -21.65 -9.60 10.17
C LYS A 86 -20.84 -8.60 9.35
N VAL A 87 -20.31 -9.00 8.18
CA VAL A 87 -19.63 -8.07 7.27
C VAL A 87 -20.61 -6.98 6.85
N GLY A 88 -20.24 -5.74 7.12
CA GLY A 88 -21.06 -4.55 6.90
C GLY A 88 -21.68 -3.97 8.16
N ALA A 89 -21.56 -4.64 9.31
CA ALA A 89 -21.95 -4.09 10.61
C ALA A 89 -21.11 -2.86 10.96
N ARG A 90 -21.70 -1.97 11.77
CA ARG A 90 -20.99 -0.83 12.35
C ARG A 90 -20.21 -1.31 13.57
N VAL A 91 -19.01 -0.79 13.73
CA VAL A 91 -18.12 -1.16 14.82
C VAL A 91 -17.55 0.10 15.45
N ARG A 92 -17.35 0.07 16.76
CA ARG A 92 -16.69 1.13 17.52
C ARG A 92 -15.47 0.59 18.20
N VAL A 93 -14.35 1.26 18.01
CA VAL A 93 -13.08 0.88 18.65
C VAL A 93 -13.12 1.30 20.11
N THR A 94 -12.82 0.38 21.03
CA THR A 94 -12.83 0.62 22.48
C THR A 94 -11.43 0.76 23.07
N VAL A 95 -10.43 0.16 22.40
CA VAL A 95 -9.03 0.18 22.85
C VAL A 95 -8.27 1.33 22.19
N PRO A 96 -7.40 2.05 22.93
CA PRO A 96 -6.55 3.08 22.32
C PRO A 96 -5.51 2.46 21.40
N LEU A 97 -5.70 2.62 20.09
CA LEU A 97 -4.83 2.08 19.04
C LEU A 97 -4.37 3.18 18.09
N LYS A 98 -3.07 3.17 17.79
CA LYS A 98 -2.41 4.13 16.90
C LYS A 98 -2.07 3.50 15.57
N VAL A 99 -2.40 4.19 14.49
CA VAL A 99 -2.19 3.72 13.12
C VAL A 99 -1.41 4.74 12.30
N TYR A 100 -0.45 4.24 11.50
CA TYR A 100 0.52 5.07 10.78
C TYR A 100 0.46 4.96 9.25
N HIS A 101 -0.46 4.16 8.69
CA HIS A 101 -0.59 3.99 7.24
C HIS A 101 -1.70 4.85 6.62
N VAL A 102 -2.20 5.84 7.36
CA VAL A 102 -3.22 6.74 6.85
C VAL A 102 -2.58 7.75 5.88
N PRO A 103 -3.14 7.94 4.67
CA PRO A 103 -2.55 8.86 3.71
C PRO A 103 -2.51 10.31 4.25
N LYS A 104 -1.32 10.92 4.22
CA LYS A 104 -1.05 12.32 4.60
C LYS A 104 -1.20 12.66 6.10
N VAL A 105 -1.55 11.69 6.94
CA VAL A 105 -1.62 11.86 8.39
C VAL A 105 -0.65 10.87 9.03
N PRO A 106 0.37 11.33 9.76
CA PRO A 106 1.43 10.45 10.23
C PRO A 106 0.93 9.48 11.30
N GLU A 107 0.06 9.93 12.21
CA GLU A 107 -0.43 9.17 13.35
C GLU A 107 -1.91 9.47 13.55
N VAL A 108 -2.71 8.41 13.70
CA VAL A 108 -4.14 8.51 13.96
C VAL A 108 -4.49 7.61 15.13
N ASP A 109 -5.11 8.19 16.15
CA ASP A 109 -5.72 7.47 17.26
C ASP A 109 -7.11 6.97 16.84
N LEU A 110 -7.32 5.65 16.91
CA LEU A 110 -8.60 5.01 16.55
C LEU A 110 -9.59 4.94 17.71
N ASN A 111 -9.20 5.36 18.91
CA ASN A 111 -10.02 5.20 20.11
C ASN A 111 -11.38 5.89 19.96
N GLY A 112 -12.46 5.14 20.16
CA GLY A 112 -13.83 5.65 20.08
C GLY A 112 -14.31 5.96 18.67
N MET A 113 -13.49 5.75 17.63
CA MET A 113 -13.90 5.95 16.25
C MET A 113 -14.87 4.86 15.81
N GLU A 114 -15.85 5.26 15.01
CA GLU A 114 -16.79 4.36 14.37
C GLU A 114 -16.33 4.02 12.96
N GLY A 115 -16.49 2.75 12.60
CA GLY A 115 -16.15 2.22 11.29
C GLY A 115 -17.16 1.19 10.83
N LYS A 116 -16.96 0.70 9.61
CA LYS A 116 -17.75 -0.38 9.03
C LYS A 116 -16.87 -1.59 8.78
N LEU A 117 -17.27 -2.76 9.27
CA LEU A 117 -16.55 -4.00 8.97
C LEU A 117 -16.70 -4.30 7.47
N LYS A 118 -15.59 -4.37 6.74
CA LYS A 118 -15.61 -4.56 5.28
C LYS A 118 -15.33 -5.99 4.86
N GLU A 119 -14.42 -6.66 5.55
CA GLU A 119 -13.93 -7.98 5.15
C GLU A 119 -13.34 -8.72 6.35
N TYR A 120 -13.50 -10.05 6.36
CA TYR A 120 -12.84 -10.96 7.30
C TYR A 120 -11.73 -11.72 6.56
N VAL A 121 -10.48 -11.36 6.83
CA VAL A 121 -9.28 -11.78 6.10
C VAL A 121 -8.75 -13.14 6.55
N ALA A 122 -9.31 -13.75 7.61
CA ALA A 122 -8.89 -15.09 8.03
C ALA A 122 -9.25 -16.16 7.00
N VAL A 123 -10.25 -15.94 6.15
CA VAL A 123 -10.63 -16.89 5.09
C VAL A 123 -10.37 -16.28 3.73
N TRP A 124 -9.46 -16.88 2.95
CA TRP A 124 -9.15 -16.44 1.61
C TRP A 124 -9.38 -17.57 0.61
N LYS A 125 -10.36 -17.41 -0.29
CA LYS A 125 -10.71 -18.40 -1.32
C LYS A 125 -10.89 -19.82 -0.76
N GLY A 126 -11.54 -19.93 0.41
CA GLY A 126 -11.76 -21.21 1.10
C GLY A 126 -10.55 -21.78 1.83
N LYS A 127 -9.47 -21.01 2.02
CA LYS A 127 -8.33 -21.39 2.85
C LYS A 127 -8.26 -20.51 4.08
N HIS A 128 -8.05 -21.11 5.25
CA HIS A 128 -7.79 -20.38 6.48
C HIS A 128 -6.36 -19.85 6.47
N ILE A 129 -6.22 -18.56 6.75
CA ILE A 129 -4.98 -17.83 6.90
C ILE A 129 -4.81 -17.49 8.38
N SER A 130 -3.60 -17.67 8.91
CA SER A 130 -3.23 -17.32 10.29
C SER A 130 -3.01 -15.82 10.47
N ALA A 131 -3.97 -14.99 10.06
CA ALA A 131 -3.89 -13.54 10.23
C ALA A 131 -4.16 -13.16 11.69
N ASN A 132 -3.20 -12.48 12.33
CA ASN A 132 -3.36 -12.02 13.72
C ASN A 132 -4.46 -10.96 13.88
N PHE A 133 -4.74 -10.20 12.82
CA PHE A 133 -5.75 -9.13 12.78
C PHE A 133 -6.68 -9.40 11.58
N PRO A 134 -7.67 -10.28 11.75
CA PRO A 134 -8.47 -10.75 10.62
C PRO A 134 -9.58 -9.77 10.21
N TYR A 135 -9.98 -8.84 11.09
CA TYR A 135 -11.08 -7.91 10.82
C TYR A 135 -10.59 -6.66 10.11
N LYS A 136 -10.98 -6.48 8.85
CA LYS A 136 -10.64 -5.28 8.07
C LYS A 136 -11.78 -4.29 8.14
N ILE A 137 -11.56 -3.21 8.87
CA ILE A 137 -12.56 -2.18 9.13
C ILE A 137 -12.26 -0.96 8.26
N GLU A 138 -13.31 -0.43 7.64
CA GLU A 138 -13.29 0.82 6.88
C GLU A 138 -13.69 1.97 7.79
N PHE A 139 -12.81 2.96 7.92
CA PHE A 139 -13.07 4.21 8.63
C PHE A 139 -13.32 5.34 7.63
N PHE A 140 -14.25 6.21 7.97
CA PHE A 140 -14.60 7.39 7.19
C PHE A 140 -14.78 8.59 8.11
N GLU A 141 -13.67 9.15 8.58
CA GLU A 141 -13.65 10.22 9.57
C GLU A 141 -12.92 11.46 9.05
N LYS A 142 -13.24 12.63 9.60
CA LYS A 142 -12.53 13.88 9.30
C LYS A 142 -11.27 13.95 10.18
N LEU A 143 -10.10 13.84 9.55
CA LEU A 143 -8.82 13.89 10.26
C LEU A 143 -8.20 15.29 10.14
N GLU A 144 -7.91 15.88 11.30
CA GLU A 144 -7.17 17.14 11.40
C GLU A 144 -5.76 16.94 10.83
N GLY A 145 -5.43 17.63 9.74
CA GLY A 145 -4.13 17.51 9.05
C GLY A 145 -4.24 17.34 7.53
N ARG A 146 -5.39 16.89 7.01
CA ARG A 146 -5.64 16.80 5.55
C ARG A 146 -6.62 17.86 5.02
N GLY A 147 -7.26 18.62 5.90
CA GLY A 147 -8.33 19.59 5.62
C GLY A 147 -9.72 19.02 5.94
N ASP A 148 -10.79 19.81 5.77
CA ASP A 148 -12.18 19.46 6.15
C ASP A 148 -12.80 18.27 5.39
N ALA A 149 -12.01 17.61 4.52
CA ALA A 149 -12.44 16.49 3.71
C ALA A 149 -12.33 15.16 4.50
N PRO A 150 -13.39 14.34 4.53
CA PRO A 150 -13.35 13.04 5.19
C PRO A 150 -12.35 12.10 4.49
N VAL A 151 -11.61 11.34 5.30
CA VAL A 151 -10.59 10.42 4.84
C VAL A 151 -11.08 8.99 4.97
N LYS A 152 -11.10 8.28 3.85
CA LYS A 152 -11.30 6.84 3.82
C LYS A 152 -9.97 6.12 4.02
N PHE A 153 -9.89 5.31 5.06
CA PHE A 153 -8.76 4.42 5.30
C PHE A 153 -9.26 3.10 5.90
N PHE A 154 -8.41 2.08 5.88
CA PHE A 154 -8.73 0.75 6.41
C PHE A 154 -7.76 0.42 7.52
N ALA A 155 -8.21 -0.23 8.60
CA ALA A 155 -7.32 -0.83 9.58
C ALA A 155 -7.70 -2.29 9.81
N HIS A 156 -6.70 -3.11 10.18
CA HIS A 156 -6.92 -4.48 10.57
C HIS A 156 -6.92 -4.54 12.10
N LEU A 157 -8.02 -4.96 12.70
CA LEU A 157 -8.19 -5.08 14.14
C LEU A 157 -8.49 -6.54 14.53
N LYS A 158 -8.41 -6.81 15.84
CA LYS A 158 -8.91 -8.03 16.49
C LYS A 158 -10.30 -7.79 17.05
N GLU A 159 -11.03 -8.88 17.31
CA GLU A 159 -12.35 -8.83 17.96
C GLU A 159 -12.34 -8.20 19.35
N ASP A 160 -11.25 -8.33 20.11
CA ASP A 160 -11.14 -7.74 21.45
C ASP A 160 -10.94 -6.22 21.44
N GLU A 161 -10.65 -5.62 20.28
CA GLU A 161 -10.28 -4.21 20.15
C GLU A 161 -11.48 -3.30 19.81
N PHE A 162 -12.61 -3.89 19.42
CA PHE A 162 -13.80 -3.17 19.00
C PHE A 162 -15.08 -3.88 19.46
N GLU A 163 -16.18 -3.12 19.50
CA GLU A 163 -17.52 -3.62 19.78
C GLU A 163 -18.44 -3.36 18.58
N PHE A 164 -19.36 -4.28 18.32
CA PHE A 164 -20.39 -4.08 17.30
C PHE A 164 -21.44 -3.10 17.80
N LEU A 165 -21.84 -2.16 16.94
CA LEU A 165 -22.98 -1.28 17.14
C LEU A 165 -24.12 -1.80 16.27
N ASP A 166 -25.19 -2.30 16.92
CA ASP A 166 -26.43 -2.73 16.27
C ASP A 166 -27.28 -1.55 15.76
#